data_AF-A0AA88XNG7-F1
#
_entry.id   AF-A0AA88XNG7-F1
#
_cell.length_a   1.000
_cell.length_b   1.000
_cell.length_c   1.000
_cell.angle_alpha   90.00
_cell.angle_beta   90.00
_cell.angle_gamma   90.00
#
_symmetry.space_group_name_H-M   'P 1'
#
loop_
_entity.id
_entity.type
_entity.pdbx_description
1 polymer ?
#
loop_
_entity_poly.entity_id
_entity_poly.type
_entity_poly.pdbx_seq_one_letter_code
_entity_poly.pdbx_strand_id
1 'polypeptide(L)'
;MIGQRAKPRPIVAKFHSYEVKEEIRSKSSLLSKTDIGISQQFPKEIYERRKALIPIMKREREKGREVKLVRDRLFINNREYKPT
;
A
#
# COMPACT_ATOMS: atom_id res chain seq x y z
N MET A 1 7.30 17.24 28.39
CA MET A 1 7.31 16.83 26.95
C MET A 1 7.32 15.31 26.90
N ILE A 2 6.26 14.68 26.41
CA ILE A 2 6.21 13.22 26.25
C ILE A 2 7.04 12.89 25.02
N GLY A 3 8.22 12.30 25.22
CA GLY A 3 9.10 11.89 24.12
C GLY A 3 8.35 10.94 23.18
N GLN A 4 8.33 11.24 21.88
CA GLN A 4 7.78 10.33 20.88
C GLN A 4 8.54 9.00 20.99
N ARG A 5 7.87 7.93 21.43
CA ARG A 5 8.45 6.58 21.39
C ARG A 5 8.82 6.28 19.93
N ALA A 6 10.10 5.96 19.70
CA ALA A 6 10.58 5.60 18.37
C ALA A 6 9.76 4.42 17.83
N LYS A 7 9.27 4.54 16.59
CA LYS A 7 8.54 3.45 15.94
C LYS A 7 9.46 2.23 15.78
N PRO A 8 8.97 1.00 15.98
CA PRO A 8 9.76 -0.20 15.74
C PRO A 8 10.33 -0.23 14.33
N ARG A 9 11.53 -0.80 14.16
CA ARG A 9 12.13 -1.00 12.83
C ARG A 9 11.29 -2.03 12.05
N PRO A 10 11.02 -1.80 10.75
CA PRO A 10 10.31 -2.77 9.94
C PRO A 10 11.15 -4.05 9.76
N ILE A 11 10.48 -5.20 9.73
CA ILE A 11 11.10 -6.50 9.44
C ILE A 11 10.96 -6.78 7.94
N VAL A 12 12.04 -7.21 7.29
CA VAL A 12 12.02 -7.67 5.90
C VAL A 12 11.94 -9.19 5.88
N ALA A 13 10.80 -9.74 5.46
CA ALA A 13 10.61 -11.17 5.26
C ALA A 13 10.85 -11.52 3.78
N LYS A 14 11.71 -12.51 3.53
CA LYS A 14 11.92 -13.11 2.21
C LYS A 14 11.26 -14.48 2.17
N PHE A 15 10.58 -14.77 1.07
CA PHE A 15 9.86 -16.03 0.86
C PHE A 15 10.52 -16.81 -0.27
N HIS A 16 10.50 -18.14 -0.17
CA HIS A 16 11.01 -19.01 -1.23
C HIS A 16 10.13 -18.96 -2.49
N SER A 17 8.81 -18.93 -2.34
CA SER A 17 7.86 -18.86 -3.45
C SER A 17 7.06 -17.57 -3.46
N TYR A 18 6.70 -17.12 -4.65
CA TYR A 18 5.83 -15.95 -4.83
C TYR A 18 4.40 -16.23 -4.33
N GLU A 19 3.91 -17.46 -4.52
CA GLU A 19 2.57 -17.90 -4.11
C GLU A 19 2.36 -17.75 -2.60
N VAL A 20 3.28 -18.26 -1.79
CA VAL A 20 3.20 -18.15 -0.32
C VAL A 20 3.23 -16.68 0.12
N LYS A 21 4.09 -15.88 -0.51
CA LYS A 21 4.16 -14.43 -0.24
C LYS A 21 2.81 -13.75 -0.52
N GLU A 22 2.19 -14.03 -1.66
CA GLU A 22 0.90 -13.43 -2.03
C GLU A 22 -0.27 -13.98 -1.20
N GLU A 23 -0.24 -15.25 -0.82
CA GLU A 23 -1.23 -15.83 0.10
C GLU A 23 -1.23 -15.08 1.42
N ILE A 24 -0.05 -14.91 2.04
CA ILE A 24 0.11 -14.15 3.29
C ILE A 24 -0.30 -12.69 3.10
N ARG A 25 0.12 -12.06 1.99
CA ARG A 25 -0.24 -10.66 1.71
C ARG A 25 -1.75 -10.47 1.55
N SER A 26 -2.44 -11.39 0.88
CA SER A 26 -3.89 -11.29 0.67
C SER A 26 -4.70 -11.37 1.97
N LYS A 27 -4.15 -12.07 2.98
CA LYS A 27 -4.72 -12.19 4.32
C LYS A 27 -4.36 -11.03 5.25
N SER A 28 -3.70 -9.98 4.77
CA SER A 28 -3.28 -8.84 5.62
C SER A 28 -4.44 -8.12 6.31
N SER A 29 -5.67 -8.22 5.77
CA SER A 29 -6.88 -7.65 6.39
C SER A 29 -7.19 -8.26 7.77
N LEU A 30 -6.72 -9.48 8.05
CA LEU A 30 -6.85 -10.12 9.35
C LEU A 30 -6.11 -9.36 10.46
N LEU A 31 -5.11 -8.55 10.11
CA LEU A 31 -4.33 -7.72 11.03
C LEU A 31 -4.96 -6.36 11.31
N SER A 32 -6.13 -6.06 10.76
CA SER A 32 -6.79 -4.74 10.89
C SER A 32 -7.07 -4.29 12.33
N LYS A 33 -7.17 -5.23 13.28
CA LYS A 33 -7.37 -4.97 14.71
C LYS A 33 -6.06 -4.89 15.50
N THR A 34 -4.91 -4.90 14.82
CA THR A 34 -3.58 -4.86 15.43
C THR A 34 -2.82 -3.63 14.97
N ASP A 35 -1.74 -3.30 15.66
CA ASP A 35 -0.81 -2.22 15.25
C ASP A 35 0.19 -2.65 14.17
N ILE A 36 -0.01 -3.83 13.56
CA ILE A 36 0.91 -4.45 12.59
C ILE A 36 0.34 -4.31 11.18
N GLY A 37 1.16 -3.81 10.26
CA GLY A 37 0.85 -3.74 8.84
C GLY A 37 1.81 -4.58 8.01
N ILE A 38 1.29 -5.26 6.98
CA ILE A 38 2.10 -5.92 5.95
C ILE A 38 2.08 -5.06 4.69
N SER A 39 3.25 -4.82 4.11
CA SER A 39 3.38 -4.10 2.84
C SER A 39 4.43 -4.75 1.96
N GLN A 40 4.26 -4.63 0.64
CA GLN A 40 5.27 -5.08 -0.33
C GLN A 40 6.44 -4.09 -0.38
N GLN A 41 7.66 -4.62 -0.43
CA GLN A 41 8.85 -3.84 -0.69
C GLN A 41 8.94 -3.54 -2.19
N PHE A 42 8.99 -2.26 -2.53
CA PHE A 42 9.20 -1.80 -3.90
C PHE A 42 10.52 -1.03 -4.02
N PRO A 43 11.14 -1.01 -5.21
CA PRO A 43 12.16 -0.03 -5.56
C PRO A 43 11.70 1.40 -5.29
N LYS A 44 12.66 2.29 -5.04
CA LYS A 44 12.39 3.69 -4.65
C LYS A 44 11.54 4.42 -5.68
N GLU A 45 11.79 4.19 -6.97
CA GLU A 45 11.09 4.84 -8.07
C GLU A 45 9.59 4.53 -8.06
N ILE A 46 9.24 3.27 -7.76
CA ILE A 46 7.85 2.83 -7.63
C ILE A 46 7.20 3.43 -6.38
N TYR A 47 7.95 3.53 -5.28
CA TYR A 47 7.45 4.15 -4.06
C TYR A 47 7.11 5.63 -4.26
N GLU A 48 8.00 6.39 -4.92
CA GLU A 48 7.76 7.81 -5.20
C GLU A 48 6.55 8.02 -6.12
N ARG A 49 6.41 7.20 -7.17
CA ARG A 49 5.20 7.24 -8.03
C ARG A 49 3.93 6.92 -7.23
N ARG A 50 3.94 5.89 -6.39
CA ARG A 50 2.81 5.56 -5.50
C ARG A 50 2.47 6.73 -4.58
N LYS A 51 3.48 7.37 -4.00
CA LYS A 51 3.31 8.49 -3.07
C LYS A 51 2.58 9.66 -3.75
N ALA A 52 2.91 9.96 -5.01
CA ALA A 52 2.20 10.97 -5.79
C ALA A 52 0.73 10.61 -6.08
N LEU A 53 0.42 9.31 -6.23
CA LEU A 53 -0.94 8.83 -6.51
C LEU A 53 -1.84 8.70 -5.27
N ILE A 54 -1.26 8.55 -4.07
CA ILE A 54 -2.03 8.37 -2.82
C ILE A 54 -3.02 9.51 -2.54
N PRO A 55 -2.67 10.80 -2.66
CA PRO A 55 -3.61 11.90 -2.46
C PRO A 55 -4.81 11.83 -3.43
N ILE A 56 -4.55 11.50 -4.69
CA ILE A 56 -5.57 11.39 -5.73
C ILE A 56 -6.49 10.19 -5.43
N MET A 57 -5.90 9.05 -5.06
CA MET A 57 -6.64 7.86 -4.64
C MET A 57 -7.58 8.16 -3.47
N LYS A 58 -7.12 8.88 -2.45
CA LYS A 58 -7.93 9.26 -1.28
C LYS A 58 -9.10 10.16 -1.70
N ARG A 59 -8.81 11.23 -2.46
CA ARG A 59 -9.82 12.17 -2.96
C ARG A 59 -10.93 11.48 -3.76
N GLU A 60 -10.57 10.55 -4.64
CA GLU A 60 -11.56 9.86 -5.47
C GLU A 60 -12.33 8.79 -4.67
N ARG A 61 -11.71 8.17 -3.66
CA ARG A 61 -12.40 7.28 -2.71
C ARG A 61 -13.46 8.03 -1.90
N GLU A 62 -13.14 9.23 -1.43
CA GLU A 62 -14.06 10.08 -0.67
C GLU A 62 -15.29 10.49 -1.51
N LYS A 63 -15.13 10.59 -2.83
CA LYS A 63 -16.24 10.81 -3.78
C LYS A 63 -17.07 9.55 -4.06
N GLY A 64 -16.82 8.43 -3.38
CA GLY A 64 -17.51 7.16 -3.58
C GLY A 64 -17.13 6.41 -4.85
N ARG A 65 -16.04 6.78 -5.53
CA ARG A 65 -15.58 6.07 -6.74
C ARG A 65 -14.84 4.79 -6.38
N GLU A 66 -14.89 3.80 -7.27
CA GLU A 66 -14.09 2.58 -7.11
C GLU A 66 -12.63 2.91 -7.44
N VAL A 67 -11.72 2.73 -6.47
CA VAL A 67 -10.29 3.04 -6.63
C VAL A 67 -9.40 1.87 -6.26
N LYS A 68 -8.49 1.51 -7.17
CA LYS A 68 -7.48 0.45 -7.00
C LYS A 68 -6.10 1.00 -7.32
N LEU A 69 -5.14 0.87 -6.39
CA LEU A 69 -3.73 1.24 -6.60
C LEU A 69 -2.87 -0.02 -6.70
N VAL A 70 -2.54 -0.42 -7.93
CA VAL A 70 -1.79 -1.63 -8.24
C VAL A 70 -0.37 -1.24 -8.62
N ARG A 71 0.63 -1.69 -7.83
CA ARG A 71 2.04 -1.27 -7.98
C ARG A 71 2.14 0.26 -8.06
N ASP A 72 2.48 0.86 -9.19
CA ASP A 72 2.60 2.31 -9.42
C ASP A 72 1.48 2.89 -10.29
N ARG A 73 0.36 2.18 -10.46
CA ARG A 73 -0.76 2.60 -11.31
C ARG A 73 -2.05 2.73 -10.51
N LEU A 74 -2.72 3.86 -10.66
CA LEU A 74 -4.02 4.13 -10.05
C LEU A 74 -5.12 3.87 -11.07
N PHE A 75 -6.13 3.10 -10.69
CA PHE A 75 -7.33 2.86 -11.47
C PHE A 75 -8.53 3.48 -10.75
N ILE A 76 -9.34 4.26 -11.47
CA ILE A 76 -10.58 4.89 -10.99
C ILE A 76 -11.71 4.37 -11.88
N ASN A 77 -12.73 3.76 -11.28
CA ASN A 77 -13.85 3.11 -12.00
C ASN A 77 -13.35 2.20 -13.13
N ASN A 78 -12.34 1.36 -12.80
CA ASN A 78 -11.66 0.43 -13.71
C ASN A 78 -10.97 1.06 -14.93
N ARG A 79 -10.71 2.37 -14.93
CA ARG A 79 -9.89 3.06 -15.93
C ARG A 79 -8.58 3.55 -15.31
N GLU A 80 -7.47 3.35 -16.01
CA GLU A 80 -6.17 3.83 -15.55
C GLU A 80 -6.15 5.37 -15.52
N TYR A 81 -5.82 5.92 -14.36
CA TYR A 81 -5.61 7.34 -14.17
C TYR A 81 -4.27 7.73 -14.78
N LYS A 82 -4.32 8.55 -15.83
CA LYS A 82 -3.16 9.19 -16.42
C LYS A 82 -3.15 10.65 -15.96
N PRO A 83 -2.15 11.09 -15.18
CA PRO A 83 -2.00 12.50 -14.87
C PRO A 83 -1.77 13.25 -16.20
N THR A 84 -2.59 14.27 -16.46
CA THR A 84 -2.42 15.21 -17.56
C THR A 84 -1.30 16.21 -17.22
#